data_AF-A0A5C5X3C2-F1
#
_entry.id   AF-A0A5C5X3C2-F1
#
_cell.length_a   1.000
_cell.length_b   1.000
_cell.length_c   1.000
_cell.angle_alpha   90.00
_cell.angle_beta   90.00
_cell.angle_gamma   90.00
#
_symmetry.space_group_name_H-M   'P 1'
#
loop_
_entity.id
_entity.type
_entity.pdbx_description
1 polymer ?
#
loop_
_entity_poly.entity_id
_entity_poly.type
_entity_poly.pdbx_seq_one_letter_code
_entity_poly.pdbx_strand_id
1 'polypeptide(L)'
;MDRAADECGSLRPGMEDHGNRGDHWLLGAELSTLYNHVATPNQNTCKLGSCVPCMVSSTASEHSGGVNLAFADGHVVFLSESVDRDVWRAIGTRNGNEVVTMPSF
;
A
#
# COMPACT_ATOMS: atom_id res chain seq x y z
N MET A 1 -0.67 10.64 8.28
CA MET A 1 -0.68 9.59 7.25
C MET A 1 -1.29 10.11 5.95
N ASP A 2 -2.41 10.84 5.98
CA ASP A 2 -3.02 11.40 4.75
C ASP A 2 -2.12 12.33 3.97
N ARG A 3 -1.52 13.30 4.64
CA ARG A 3 -0.55 14.20 4.02
C ARG A 3 0.54 13.42 3.25
N ALA A 4 1.07 12.35 3.84
CA ALA A 4 2.09 11.53 3.20
C ALA A 4 1.53 10.78 1.97
N ALA A 5 0.34 10.20 2.07
CA ALA A 5 -0.31 9.55 0.94
C ALA A 5 -0.59 10.54 -0.21
N ASP A 6 -1.04 11.76 0.10
CA ASP A 6 -1.40 12.78 -0.88
C ASP A 6 -0.15 13.38 -1.54
N GLU A 7 0.88 13.71 -0.74
CA GLU A 7 2.19 14.14 -1.27
C GLU A 7 2.74 13.07 -2.22
N CYS A 8 2.75 11.81 -1.81
CA CYS A 8 3.24 10.69 -2.63
C CYS A 8 2.46 10.49 -3.92
N GLY A 9 1.13 10.52 -3.84
CA GLY A 9 0.24 10.35 -5.00
C GLY A 9 0.34 11.49 -6.00
N SER A 10 0.78 12.68 -5.57
CA SER A 10 0.99 13.83 -6.46
C SER A 10 2.30 13.76 -7.25
N LEU A 11 3.23 12.88 -6.87
CA LEU A 11 4.52 12.76 -7.53
C LEU A 11 4.37 12.15 -8.93
N ARG A 12 5.25 12.57 -9.85
CA ARG A 12 5.33 11.97 -11.17
C ARG A 12 6.02 10.61 -11.06
N PRO A 13 5.49 9.54 -11.69
CA PRO A 13 6.19 8.26 -11.79
C PRO A 13 7.59 8.47 -12.39
N GLY A 14 8.63 8.02 -11.69
CA GLY A 14 10.03 8.09 -12.15
C GLY A 14 10.80 9.38 -11.84
N MET A 15 10.29 10.27 -10.97
CA MET A 15 10.95 11.56 -10.66
C MET A 15 11.60 11.66 -9.27
N GLU A 16 11.60 10.60 -8.44
CA GLU A 16 12.29 10.59 -7.16
C GLU A 16 13.15 9.33 -6.95
N ASP A 17 14.22 9.53 -6.18
CA ASP A 17 15.34 8.62 -5.94
C ASP A 17 14.92 7.18 -5.63
N HIS A 18 15.68 6.26 -6.22
CA HIS A 18 15.45 4.82 -6.34
C HIS A 18 15.23 4.14 -4.99
N GLY A 19 14.00 4.18 -4.52
CA GLY A 19 13.47 3.05 -3.80
C GLY A 19 12.97 2.02 -4.81
N ASN A 20 13.88 1.25 -5.39
CA ASN A 20 13.51 0.17 -6.31
C ASN A 20 12.61 -0.81 -5.55
N ARG A 21 11.28 -0.65 -5.67
CA ARG A 21 10.36 -1.60 -5.07
C ARG A 21 10.67 -2.98 -5.63
N GLY A 22 11.01 -3.93 -4.78
CA GLY A 22 11.43 -5.27 -5.19
C GLY A 22 12.90 -5.39 -5.59
N ASP A 23 13.78 -4.44 -5.24
CA ASP A 23 15.22 -4.50 -5.58
C ASP A 23 15.90 -5.78 -5.05
N HIS A 24 15.48 -6.20 -3.84
CA HIS A 24 16.05 -7.35 -3.15
C HIS A 24 14.93 -8.24 -2.63
N TRP A 25 14.89 -9.48 -3.12
CA TRP A 25 13.95 -10.49 -2.62
C TRP A 25 14.33 -11.04 -1.24
N LEU A 26 15.61 -10.92 -0.85
CA LEU A 26 16.15 -11.50 0.39
C LEU A 26 15.91 -10.59 1.61
N LEU A 27 15.63 -9.30 1.41
CA LEU A 27 15.49 -8.34 2.50
C LEU A 27 14.03 -8.06 2.84
N GLY A 28 13.68 -8.25 4.12
CA GLY A 28 12.41 -7.87 4.72
C GLY A 28 12.38 -6.40 5.12
N ALA A 29 12.63 -5.50 4.17
CA ALA A 29 12.60 -4.06 4.37
C ALA A 29 11.56 -3.41 3.45
N GLU A 30 11.09 -2.23 3.83
CA GLU A 30 10.29 -1.37 2.97
C GLU A 30 11.07 -1.06 1.67
N LEU A 31 10.39 -1.01 0.52
CA LEU A 31 10.96 -1.01 -0.84
C LEU A 31 11.61 -2.33 -1.27
N SER A 32 11.94 -3.26 -0.38
CA SER A 32 12.32 -4.60 -0.80
C SER A 32 11.06 -5.46 -0.96
N THR A 33 10.71 -6.23 0.07
CA THR A 33 9.54 -7.13 0.05
C THR A 33 8.36 -6.60 0.86
N LEU A 34 8.54 -5.51 1.63
CA LEU A 34 7.50 -4.97 2.50
C LEU A 34 6.73 -3.79 1.85
N TYR A 35 5.44 -3.73 2.19
CA TYR A 35 4.53 -2.64 1.87
C TYR A 35 3.84 -2.13 3.16
N ASN A 36 3.09 -1.04 3.07
CA ASN A 36 2.27 -0.51 4.14
C ASN A 36 0.89 -0.03 3.64
N HIS A 37 -0.04 0.20 4.57
CA HIS A 37 -1.41 0.63 4.26
C HIS A 37 -1.58 2.16 4.19
N VAL A 38 -0.51 2.94 3.98
CA VAL A 38 -0.59 4.42 3.96
C VAL A 38 -1.39 4.93 2.77
N ALA A 39 -1.09 4.38 1.58
CA ALA A 39 -1.80 4.64 0.32
C ALA A 39 -2.62 3.41 -0.08
N THR A 40 -3.72 3.63 -0.82
CA THR A 40 -4.55 2.57 -1.39
C THR A 40 -3.77 1.78 -2.46
N PRO A 41 -4.30 0.66 -2.98
CA PRO A 41 -3.58 -0.13 -3.97
C PRO A 41 -3.22 0.64 -5.25
N ASN A 42 -2.17 0.18 -5.93
CA ASN A 42 -1.66 0.72 -7.20
C ASN A 42 -1.29 2.21 -7.19
N GLN A 43 -1.10 2.80 -6.01
CA GLN A 43 -0.59 4.17 -5.88
C GLN A 43 0.94 4.21 -5.95
N ASN A 44 1.46 5.43 -6.11
CA ASN A 44 2.89 5.70 -6.11
C ASN A 44 3.59 5.17 -4.85
N THR A 45 4.85 4.76 -5.04
CA THR A 45 5.81 4.52 -3.95
C THR A 45 6.70 5.74 -3.84
N CYS A 46 6.97 6.21 -2.63
CA CYS A 46 7.91 7.30 -2.44
C CYS A 46 8.51 7.28 -1.03
N LYS A 47 9.59 8.05 -0.89
CA LYS A 47 10.30 8.26 0.37
C LYS A 47 10.27 9.74 0.72
N LEU A 48 9.40 10.12 1.66
CA LEU A 48 9.16 11.53 2.01
C LEU A 48 10.16 12.01 3.08
N GLY A 49 11.43 12.10 2.69
CA GLY A 49 12.54 12.51 3.56
C GLY A 49 13.57 11.39 3.79
N SER A 50 14.42 11.53 4.81
CA SER A 50 15.55 10.62 5.03
C SER A 50 15.26 9.43 5.96
N CYS A 51 14.07 9.37 6.58
CA CYS A 51 13.75 8.36 7.59
C CYS A 51 13.09 7.10 7.00
N VAL A 52 13.29 5.92 7.62
CA VAL A 52 12.63 4.67 7.21
C VAL A 52 11.10 4.73 7.40
N PRO A 53 10.55 5.27 8.51
CA PRO A 53 9.11 5.46 8.65
C PRO A 53 8.49 6.49 7.68
N CYS A 54 9.31 7.23 6.94
CA CYS A 54 8.86 8.23 5.97
C CYS A 54 8.46 7.61 4.63
N MET A 55 8.47 6.28 4.53
CA MET A 55 8.18 5.55 3.31
C MET A 55 6.68 5.36 3.11
N VAL A 56 6.20 5.69 1.92
CA VAL A 56 4.90 5.23 1.42
C VAL A 56 5.20 4.07 0.46
N SER A 57 5.01 2.85 0.95
CA SER A 57 5.21 1.63 0.16
C SER A 57 3.84 1.04 -0.14
N SER A 58 3.20 1.53 -1.20
CA SER A 58 1.87 1.05 -1.62
C SER A 58 1.89 -0.44 -1.96
N THR A 59 0.74 -1.12 -1.95
CA THR A 59 0.57 -2.37 -2.71
C THR A 59 0.55 -2.06 -4.19
N ALA A 60 1.10 -2.92 -5.05
CA ALA A 60 0.90 -2.84 -6.50
C ALA A 60 0.72 -4.22 -7.10
N SER A 61 -0.07 -4.26 -8.15
CA SER A 61 -0.28 -5.43 -9.00
C SER A 61 -0.44 -5.00 -10.45
N GLU A 62 -0.05 -5.89 -11.37
CA GLU A 62 -0.31 -5.72 -12.80
C GLU A 62 -1.77 -6.05 -13.17
N HIS A 63 -2.59 -6.49 -12.21
CA HIS A 63 -4.02 -6.65 -12.43
C HIS A 63 -4.71 -5.29 -12.57
N SER A 64 -5.49 -5.13 -13.63
CA SER A 64 -6.20 -3.88 -13.88
C SER A 64 -7.21 -3.57 -12.76
N GLY A 65 -7.12 -2.37 -12.20
CA GLY A 65 -8.11 -1.81 -11.28
C GLY A 65 -8.01 -2.28 -9.82
N GLY A 66 -7.00 -3.08 -9.44
CA GLY A 66 -6.87 -3.53 -8.06
C GLY A 66 -5.79 -4.57 -7.79
N VAL A 67 -5.88 -5.19 -6.61
CA VAL A 67 -4.92 -6.19 -6.10
C VAL A 67 -5.63 -7.38 -5.47
N ASN A 68 -5.05 -8.56 -5.57
CA ASN A 68 -5.47 -9.71 -4.75
C ASN A 68 -4.82 -9.61 -3.37
N LEU A 69 -5.62 -9.63 -2.31
CA LEU A 69 -5.18 -9.54 -0.93
C LEU A 69 -5.50 -10.83 -0.17
N ALA A 70 -4.51 -11.36 0.54
CA ALA A 70 -4.63 -12.53 1.38
C ALA A 70 -4.66 -12.13 2.86
N PHE A 71 -5.64 -12.65 3.60
CA PHE A 71 -5.81 -12.46 5.03
C PHE A 71 -5.08 -13.53 5.82
N ALA A 72 -4.79 -13.24 7.09
CA ALA A 72 -4.10 -14.18 7.99
C ALA A 72 -4.88 -15.48 8.25
N ASP A 73 -6.20 -15.48 8.02
CA ASP A 73 -7.08 -16.65 8.10
C ASP A 73 -7.13 -17.47 6.79
N GLY A 74 -6.39 -17.05 5.75
CA GLY A 74 -6.34 -17.70 4.44
C GLY A 74 -7.41 -17.23 3.45
N HIS A 75 -8.30 -16.30 3.82
CA HIS A 75 -9.23 -15.69 2.88
C HIS A 75 -8.48 -14.86 1.82
N VAL A 76 -8.93 -14.93 0.57
CA VAL A 76 -8.40 -14.13 -0.54
C VAL A 76 -9.54 -13.37 -1.18
N VAL A 77 -9.31 -12.09 -1.42
CA VAL A 77 -10.26 -11.18 -2.08
C VAL A 77 -9.52 -10.25 -3.01
N PHE A 78 -10.12 -9.92 -4.14
CA PHE A 78 -9.64 -8.82 -4.98
C PHE A 78 -10.23 -7.50 -4.49
N LEU A 79 -9.38 -6.52 -4.23
CA LEU A 79 -9.75 -5.18 -3.78
C LEU A 79 -9.39 -4.16 -4.84
N SER A 80 -10.34 -3.26 -5.13
CA SER A 80 -10.11 -2.18 -6.09
C SER A 80 -9.08 -1.18 -5.58
N GLU A 81 -8.30 -0.59 -6.49
CA GLU A 81 -7.46 0.57 -6.21
C GLU A 81 -8.27 1.82 -5.79
N SER A 82 -9.57 1.84 -6.11
CA SER A 82 -10.52 2.88 -5.72
C SER A 82 -11.18 2.64 -4.35
N VAL A 83 -10.74 1.64 -3.60
CA VAL A 83 -11.21 1.38 -2.23
C VAL A 83 -11.09 2.64 -1.37
N ASP A 84 -12.09 2.86 -0.51
CA ASP A 84 -12.01 3.95 0.45
C ASP A 84 -10.75 3.80 1.33
N ARG A 85 -10.05 4.92 1.53
CA ARG A 85 -8.75 4.93 2.21
C ARG A 85 -8.87 4.51 3.68
N ASP A 86 -9.95 4.89 4.35
CA ASP A 86 -10.18 4.53 5.75
C ASP A 86 -10.50 3.04 5.85
N VAL A 87 -11.31 2.50 4.93
CA VAL A 87 -11.53 1.06 4.77
C VAL A 87 -10.22 0.30 4.54
N TRP A 88 -9.38 0.74 3.61
CA TRP A 88 -8.09 0.12 3.32
C TRP A 88 -7.13 0.10 4.52
N ARG A 89 -7.14 1.14 5.33
CA ARG A 89 -6.31 1.21 6.54
C ARG A 89 -6.87 0.33 7.64
N ALA A 90 -8.18 0.35 7.83
CA ALA A 90 -8.89 -0.45 8.82
C ALA A 90 -8.61 -1.95 8.65
N ILE A 91 -8.65 -2.46 7.41
CA ILE A 91 -8.36 -3.89 7.12
C ILE A 91 -6.91 -4.28 7.41
N GLY A 92 -5.98 -3.33 7.44
CA GLY A 92 -4.58 -3.54 7.78
C GLY A 92 -4.30 -3.49 9.28
N THR A 93 -5.28 -3.12 10.11
CA THR A 93 -5.09 -3.02 11.55
C THR A 93 -5.25 -4.38 12.24
N ARG A 94 -4.39 -4.66 13.21
CA ARG A 94 -4.51 -5.85 14.08
C ARG A 94 -5.60 -5.70 15.15
N ASN A 95 -5.91 -4.46 15.54
CA ASN A 95 -6.79 -4.14 16.67
C ASN A 95 -8.17 -3.63 16.21
N GLY A 96 -8.66 -4.22 15.12
CA GLY A 96 -9.86 -3.81 14.36
C GLY A 96 -11.17 -4.19 15.03
N ASN A 97 -11.66 -3.35 15.95
CA ASN A 97 -13.10 -3.26 16.25
C ASN A 97 -13.88 -2.56 15.11
N GLU A 98 -13.26 -2.32 13.97
CA GLU A 98 -13.87 -1.75 12.78
C GLU A 98 -14.59 -2.89 12.03
N VAL A 99 -15.92 -2.92 12.10
CA VAL A 99 -16.72 -3.77 11.21
C VAL A 99 -16.65 -3.16 9.82
N VAL A 100 -15.65 -3.56 9.05
CA VAL A 100 -15.49 -3.14 7.67
C VAL A 100 -16.27 -4.08 6.79
N THR A 101 -17.31 -3.56 6.12
CA THR A 101 -17.94 -4.31 5.02
C THR A 101 -16.99 -4.27 3.85
N MET A 102 -16.47 -5.43 3.47
CA MET A 102 -15.69 -5.55 2.25
C MET A 102 -16.56 -5.20 1.04
N PRO A 103 -16.08 -4.37 0.11
CA PRO A 103 -16.83 -4.10 -1.11
C PRO A 103 -17.03 -5.42 -1.87
N SER A 104 -18.28 -5.71 -2.19
CA SER A 104 -18.64 -6.81 -3.09
C SER A 104 -18.40 -6.40 -4.53
N PHE A 105 -17.94 -7.33 -5.36
CA PHE A 105 -17.75 -7.18 -6.80
C PHE A 105 -19.04 -6.80 -7.54
#